data_AF-A0A2N1R214-F1
#
_entry.id   AF-A0A2N1R214-F1
#
_cell.length_a   1.000
_cell.length_b   1.000
_cell.length_c   1.000
_cell.angle_alpha   90.00
_cell.angle_beta   90.00
_cell.angle_gamma   90.00
#
_symmetry.space_group_name_H-M   'P 1'
#
loop_
_entity.id
_entity.type
_entity.pdbx_description
1 polymer ?
#
loop_
_entity_poly.entity_id
_entity_poly.type
_entity_poly.pdbx_seq_one_letter_code
_entity_poly.pdbx_strand_id
1 'polypeptide(L)'
;MYKWYALKRILRGLVMYALLMFIFSLLFNQVNEQTQRSQINEQVKLETQKLRNMNPEQINAWRLNRADQLIKLYKLDRPLGERVLFRAVNTLMFKFGKSTIIKSSRGEQDVLSILMEALPRTMLLFTSAIFFELLFGIALGLKKAQKP
;
A
#
# COMPACT_ATOMS: atom_id res chain seq x y z
N MET A 1 5.74 15.93 -33.27
CA MET A 1 4.69 14.90 -33.12
C MET A 1 4.94 13.91 -31.98
N TYR A 2 6.15 13.36 -31.80
CA TYR A 2 6.42 12.31 -30.80
C TYR A 2 6.20 12.71 -29.32
N LYS A 3 6.54 13.95 -28.92
CA LYS A 3 6.36 14.44 -27.54
C LYS A 3 4.89 14.41 -27.08
N TRP A 4 3.96 14.76 -27.98
CA TRP A 4 2.52 14.73 -27.71
C TRP A 4 1.98 13.31 -27.58
N TYR A 5 2.49 12.38 -28.38
CA TYR A 5 2.15 10.96 -28.27
C TYR A 5 2.66 10.37 -26.94
N ALA A 6 3.93 10.63 -26.60
CA ALA A 6 4.53 10.19 -25.35
C ALA A 6 3.77 10.74 -24.14
N LEU A 7 3.45 12.05 -24.14
CA LEU A 7 2.68 12.67 -23.06
C LEU A 7 1.29 12.04 -22.89
N LYS A 8 0.54 11.86 -24.00
CA LYS A 8 -0.77 11.20 -23.96
C LYS A 8 -0.67 9.77 -23.42
N ARG A 9 0.40 9.04 -23.75
CA ARG A 9 0.64 7.67 -23.28
C ARG A 9 0.94 7.63 -21.78
N ILE A 10 1.80 8.53 -21.29
CA ILE A 10 2.11 8.66 -19.85
C ILE A 10 0.83 9.00 -19.09
N LEU A 11 0.05 9.96 -19.57
CA LEU A 11 -1.20 10.37 -18.92
C LEU A 11 -2.19 9.20 -18.83
N ARG A 12 -2.38 8.45 -19.92
CA ARG A 12 -3.21 7.23 -19.91
C ARG A 12 -2.71 6.19 -18.92
N GLY A 13 -1.39 6.02 -18.81
CA GLY A 13 -0.78 5.13 -17.82
C GLY A 13 -1.07 5.56 -16.38
N LEU A 14 -0.94 6.86 -16.08
CA LEU A 14 -1.28 7.42 -14.77
C LEU A 14 -2.76 7.25 -14.43
N VAL A 15 -3.65 7.51 -15.39
CA VAL A 15 -5.09 7.30 -15.22
C VAL A 15 -5.41 5.83 -14.97
N MET A 16 -4.81 4.92 -15.75
CA MET A 16 -4.97 3.47 -15.55
C MET A 16 -4.48 3.05 -14.17
N TYR A 17 -3.32 3.55 -13.74
CA TYR A 17 -2.79 3.29 -12.41
C TYR A 17 -3.73 3.77 -11.31
N ALA A 18 -4.20 5.02 -11.39
CA ALA A 18 -5.17 5.55 -10.43
C ALA A 18 -6.47 4.73 -10.37
N LEU A 19 -6.96 4.30 -11.54
CA LEU A 19 -8.13 3.43 -11.65
C LEU A 19 -7.89 2.06 -11.01
N LEU A 20 -6.73 1.44 -11.24
CA LEU A 20 -6.36 0.19 -10.58
C LEU A 20 -6.30 0.34 -9.06
N MET A 21 -5.69 1.42 -8.56
CA MET A 21 -5.64 1.70 -7.11
C MET A 21 -7.04 1.86 -6.52
N PHE A 22 -7.94 2.52 -7.25
CA PHE A 22 -9.34 2.66 -6.85
C PHE A 22 -10.05 1.30 -6.80
N ILE A 23 -9.90 0.47 -7.84
CA ILE A 23 -10.45 -0.89 -7.88
C ILE A 23 -9.91 -1.74 -6.73
N PHE A 24 -8.60 -1.70 -6.47
CA PHE A 24 -8.03 -2.43 -5.35
C PHE A 24 -8.57 -1.94 -4.01
N SER A 25 -8.75 -0.63 -3.84
CA SER A 25 -9.37 -0.10 -2.62
C SER A 25 -10.83 -0.53 -2.46
N LEU A 26 -11.57 -0.75 -3.55
CA LEU A 26 -12.92 -1.30 -3.53
C LEU A 26 -12.90 -2.78 -3.15
N LEU A 27 -12.11 -3.58 -3.88
CA LEU A 27 -12.04 -5.03 -3.71
C LEU A 27 -11.58 -5.43 -2.30
N PHE A 28 -10.59 -4.74 -1.75
CA PHE A 28 -10.02 -5.04 -0.45
C PHE A 28 -10.59 -4.18 0.69
N ASN A 29 -11.72 -3.49 0.49
CA ASN A 29 -12.30 -2.59 1.49
C ASN A 29 -12.55 -3.29 2.84
N GLN A 30 -13.13 -4.50 2.81
CA GLN A 30 -13.47 -5.26 4.03
C GLN A 30 -12.21 -5.68 4.81
N VAL A 31 -11.23 -6.25 4.13
CA VAL A 31 -9.96 -6.68 4.73
C VAL A 31 -9.21 -5.48 5.32
N ASN A 32 -9.20 -4.36 4.61
CA ASN A 32 -8.58 -3.12 5.08
C ASN A 32 -9.29 -2.55 6.31
N GLU A 33 -10.63 -2.58 6.35
CA GLU A 33 -11.38 -2.15 7.54
C GLU A 33 -11.10 -3.05 8.74
N GLN A 34 -11.11 -4.37 8.57
CA GLN A 34 -10.79 -5.31 9.65
C GLN A 34 -9.37 -5.09 10.18
N THR A 35 -8.40 -4.94 9.28
CA THR A 35 -7.00 -4.64 9.62
C THR A 35 -6.89 -3.33 10.39
N GLN A 36 -7.54 -2.25 9.91
CA GLN A 36 -7.49 -0.95 10.56
C GLN A 36 -8.12 -0.99 11.97
N ARG A 37 -9.25 -1.68 12.13
CA ARG A 37 -9.89 -1.86 13.45
C ARG A 37 -9.02 -2.66 14.41
N SER A 38 -8.35 -3.71 13.91
CA SER A 38 -7.38 -4.47 14.72
C SER A 38 -6.23 -3.59 15.19
N GLN A 39 -5.67 -2.75 14.30
CA GLN A 39 -4.60 -1.82 14.65
C GLN A 39 -5.07 -0.77 15.67
N ILE A 40 -6.29 -0.25 15.53
CA ILE A 40 -6.87 0.68 16.52
C ILE A 40 -6.96 -0.01 17.87
N ASN A 41 -7.49 -1.24 17.94
CA ASN A 41 -7.61 -1.96 19.20
C ASN A 41 -6.25 -2.23 19.86
N GLU A 42 -5.24 -2.61 19.07
CA GLU A 42 -3.87 -2.80 19.55
C GLU A 42 -3.27 -1.48 20.06
N GLN A 43 -3.40 -0.40 19.29
CA GLN A 43 -2.93 0.92 19.69
C GLN A 43 -3.57 1.36 21.00
N VAL A 44 -4.90 1.28 21.10
CA VAL A 44 -5.64 1.66 22.30
C VAL A 44 -5.23 0.79 23.50
N LYS A 45 -5.01 -0.51 23.30
CA LYS A 45 -4.52 -1.42 24.36
C LYS A 45 -3.14 -0.99 24.86
N LEU A 46 -2.20 -0.68 23.96
CA LEU A 46 -0.87 -0.22 24.31
C LEU A 46 -0.89 1.15 25.01
N GLU A 47 -1.75 2.08 24.57
CA GLU A 47 -1.92 3.37 25.23
C GLU A 47 -2.53 3.19 26.63
N THR A 48 -3.51 2.28 26.78
CA THR A 48 -4.14 1.98 28.07
C THR A 48 -3.14 1.43 29.08
N GLN A 49 -2.20 0.57 28.66
CA GLN A 49 -1.15 0.03 29.53
C GLN A 49 -0.22 1.10 30.12
N LYS A 50 -0.12 2.27 29.48
CA LYS A 50 0.69 3.39 29.95
C LYS A 50 -0.05 4.27 30.95
N LEU A 51 -1.38 4.18 31.01
CA LEU A 51 -2.18 4.92 31.98
C LEU A 51 -2.00 4.30 33.36
N ARG A 52 -1.49 5.10 34.30
CA ARG A 52 -1.36 4.73 35.71
C ARG A 52 -2.39 5.53 36.52
N ASN A 53 -2.83 4.95 37.64
CA ASN A 53 -3.64 5.64 38.67
C ASN A 53 -5.07 6.03 38.25
N MET A 54 -5.72 5.27 37.37
CA MET A 54 -7.14 5.46 37.02
C MET A 54 -7.99 4.29 37.54
N ASN A 55 -9.23 4.58 37.93
CA ASN A 55 -10.21 3.55 38.29
C ASN A 55 -10.57 2.71 37.05
N PRO A 56 -10.76 1.37 37.14
CA PRO A 56 -11.24 0.52 36.04
C PRO A 56 -12.34 1.11 35.15
N GLU A 57 -13.33 1.79 35.72
CA GLU A 57 -14.42 2.42 34.95
C GLU A 57 -13.93 3.60 34.09
N GLN A 58 -13.05 4.43 34.64
CA GLN A 58 -12.45 5.56 33.93
C GLN A 58 -11.55 5.08 32.78
N ILE A 59 -10.83 3.97 32.99
CA ILE A 59 -10.03 3.32 31.95
C ILE A 59 -10.90 2.83 30.80
N ASN A 60 -12.04 2.22 31.10
CA ASN A 60 -12.97 1.73 30.08
C ASN A 60 -13.59 2.89 29.29
N ALA A 61 -14.02 3.95 29.97
CA ALA A 61 -14.55 5.15 29.31
C ALA A 61 -13.50 5.82 28.41
N TRP A 62 -12.26 5.95 28.88
CA TRP A 62 -11.14 6.46 28.09
C TRP A 62 -10.87 5.59 26.87
N ARG A 63 -10.88 4.26 27.02
CA ARG A 63 -10.67 3.29 25.93
C ARG A 63 -11.69 3.49 24.81
N LEU A 64 -12.98 3.59 25.17
CA LEU A 64 -14.07 3.76 24.21
C LEU A 64 -13.96 5.10 23.47
N ASN A 65 -13.72 6.19 24.21
CA ASN A 65 -13.53 7.51 23.62
C ASN A 65 -12.33 7.54 22.67
N ARG A 66 -11.21 6.92 23.05
CA ARG A 66 -10.01 6.86 22.23
C ARG A 66 -10.20 6.03 20.96
N ALA A 67 -10.87 4.89 21.07
CA ALA A 67 -11.22 4.07 19.92
C ALA A 67 -12.13 4.82 18.94
N ASP A 68 -13.16 5.52 19.44
CA ASP A 68 -14.07 6.33 18.62
C ASP A 68 -13.35 7.48 17.89
N GLN A 69 -12.45 8.18 18.58
CA GLN A 69 -11.59 9.21 17.96
C GLN A 69 -10.78 8.65 16.79
N LEU A 70 -10.16 7.47 16.97
CA LEU A 70 -9.36 6.83 15.92
C LEU A 70 -10.25 6.33 14.77
N ILE A 71 -11.42 5.77 15.06
CA ILE A 71 -12.40 5.36 14.04
C ILE A 71 -12.77 6.53 13.14
N LYS A 72 -13.06 7.70 13.72
CA LYS A 72 -13.37 8.94 12.99
C LYS A 72 -12.17 9.47 12.21
N LEU A 73 -10.97 9.42 12.79
CA LEU A 73 -9.74 9.85 12.13
C LEU A 73 -9.45 9.04 10.85
N TYR A 74 -9.66 7.71 10.91
CA TYR A 74 -9.49 6.81 9.77
C TYR A 74 -10.75 6.71 8.88
N LYS A 75 -11.77 7.54 9.14
CA LYS A 75 -13.05 7.57 8.43
C LYS A 75 -13.78 6.23 8.38
N LEU A 76 -13.56 5.35 9.35
CA LEU A 76 -14.16 4.02 9.38
C LEU A 76 -15.69 4.07 9.59
N ASP A 77 -16.20 5.19 10.11
CA ASP A 77 -17.60 5.56 10.33
C ASP A 77 -18.31 6.12 9.09
N ARG A 78 -17.58 6.39 7.99
CA ARG A 78 -18.13 7.05 6.78
C ARG A 78 -18.73 6.06 5.77
N PRO A 79 -19.57 6.53 4.83
CA PRO A 79 -20.11 5.69 3.75
C PRO A 79 -18.99 5.04 2.92
N LEU A 80 -19.29 3.89 2.30
CA LEU A 80 -18.34 3.11 1.51
C LEU A 80 -17.57 3.94 0.47
N GLY A 81 -18.26 4.80 -0.28
CA GLY A 81 -17.64 5.62 -1.32
C GLY A 81 -16.54 6.56 -0.79
N GLU A 82 -16.80 7.24 0.34
CA GLU A 82 -15.82 8.14 0.94
C GLU A 82 -14.63 7.37 1.51
N ARG A 83 -14.87 6.20 2.12
CA ARG A 83 -13.82 5.33 2.68
C ARG A 83 -12.88 4.83 1.61
N VAL A 84 -13.44 4.37 0.49
CA VAL A 84 -12.67 3.87 -0.65
C VAL A 84 -11.86 5.00 -1.26
N LEU A 85 -12.47 6.17 -1.49
CA LEU A 85 -11.75 7.30 -2.07
C LEU A 85 -10.61 7.76 -1.16
N PHE A 86 -10.86 7.89 0.14
CA PHE A 86 -9.85 8.25 1.12
C PHE A 86 -8.67 7.27 1.13
N ARG A 87 -8.95 5.97 1.10
CA ARG A 87 -7.92 4.92 1.02
C ARG A 87 -7.14 4.99 -0.28
N ALA A 88 -7.82 5.06 -1.42
CA ALA A 88 -7.18 5.17 -2.72
C ALA A 88 -6.23 6.37 -2.79
N VAL A 89 -6.67 7.55 -2.29
CA VAL A 89 -5.83 8.75 -2.21
C VAL A 89 -4.63 8.54 -1.30
N ASN A 90 -4.82 7.94 -0.11
CA ASN A 90 -3.69 7.62 0.78
C ASN A 90 -2.67 6.69 0.10
N THR A 91 -3.15 5.69 -0.65
CA THR A 91 -2.25 4.78 -1.37
C THR A 91 -1.51 5.48 -2.51
N LEU A 92 -2.17 6.38 -3.24
CA LEU A 92 -1.52 7.22 -4.26
C LEU A 92 -0.49 8.18 -3.65
N MET A 93 -0.71 8.62 -2.42
CA MET A 93 0.22 9.47 -1.64
C MET A 93 1.26 8.65 -0.85
N PHE A 94 1.41 7.35 -1.14
CA PHE A 94 2.36 6.42 -0.50
C PHE A 94 2.17 6.25 1.02
N LYS A 95 0.96 6.49 1.54
CA LYS A 95 0.59 6.28 2.94
C LYS A 95 -0.02 4.89 3.12
N PHE A 96 0.82 3.87 3.11
CA PHE A 96 0.41 2.46 3.16
C PHE A 96 0.09 1.91 4.56
N GLY A 97 0.57 2.58 5.62
CA GLY A 97 0.34 2.15 7.00
C GLY A 97 1.27 1.01 7.45
N LYS A 98 0.79 0.21 8.40
CA LYS A 98 1.54 -0.91 9.01
C LYS A 98 1.08 -2.26 8.48
N SER A 99 2.03 -3.16 8.28
CA SER A 99 1.82 -4.56 7.91
C SER A 99 1.53 -5.41 9.14
N THR A 100 0.57 -6.32 9.01
CA THR A 100 0.17 -7.29 10.05
C THR A 100 0.91 -8.61 9.95
N ILE A 101 1.37 -8.99 8.76
CA ILE A 101 1.95 -10.32 8.48
C ILE A 101 3.46 -10.22 8.30
N ILE A 102 3.92 -9.28 7.46
CA ILE A 102 5.31 -9.16 7.04
C ILE A 102 6.00 -8.06 7.84
N LYS A 103 7.28 -8.26 8.17
CA LYS A 103 8.16 -7.27 8.79
C LYS A 103 9.40 -7.07 7.92
N SER A 104 10.05 -5.91 8.04
CA SER A 104 11.35 -5.67 7.39
C SER A 104 12.42 -6.53 8.04
N SER A 105 13.61 -6.60 7.43
CA SER A 105 14.79 -7.27 8.01
C SER A 105 15.16 -6.75 9.40
N ARG A 106 14.81 -5.50 9.71
CA ARG A 106 15.02 -4.85 11.02
C ARG A 106 13.86 -5.05 12.00
N GLY A 107 12.81 -5.78 11.59
CA GLY A 107 11.61 -6.00 12.39
C GLY A 107 10.56 -4.89 12.33
N GLU A 108 10.73 -3.88 11.45
CA GLU A 108 9.74 -2.81 11.30
C GLU A 108 8.50 -3.31 10.57
N GLN A 109 7.32 -2.88 11.03
CA GLN A 109 6.04 -3.18 10.37
C GLN A 109 5.63 -2.11 9.36
N ASP A 110 6.43 -1.07 9.14
CA ASP A 110 6.08 -0.02 8.20
C ASP A 110 6.12 -0.53 6.75
N VAL A 111 5.00 -0.44 6.03
CA VAL A 111 4.89 -1.02 4.69
C VAL A 111 5.86 -0.33 3.71
N LEU A 112 6.04 0.99 3.83
CA LEU A 112 6.98 1.70 2.97
C LEU A 112 8.42 1.25 3.20
N SER A 113 8.81 1.05 4.46
CA SER A 113 10.13 0.51 4.84
C SER A 113 10.36 -0.89 4.25
N ILE A 114 9.36 -1.78 4.37
CA ILE A 114 9.40 -3.13 3.78
C ILE A 114 9.57 -3.07 2.25
N LEU A 115 8.78 -2.22 1.58
CA LEU A 115 8.86 -2.04 0.14
C LEU A 115 10.22 -1.49 -0.29
N MET A 116 10.76 -0.50 0.43
CA MET A 116 12.08 0.08 0.11
C MET A 116 13.23 -0.91 0.31
N GLU A 117 13.07 -1.92 1.15
CA GLU A 117 14.04 -3.01 1.26
C GLU A 117 13.93 -4.00 0.07
N ALA A 118 12.72 -4.35 -0.33
CA ALA A 118 12.47 -5.35 -1.37
C ALA A 118 12.67 -4.82 -2.80
N LEU A 119 12.20 -3.59 -3.07
CA LEU A 119 12.18 -2.99 -4.41
C LEU A 119 13.55 -2.99 -5.10
N PRO A 120 14.67 -2.60 -4.46
CA PRO A 120 15.98 -2.61 -5.11
C PRO A 120 16.41 -4.02 -5.57
N ARG A 121 16.14 -5.04 -4.75
CA ARG A 121 16.47 -6.43 -5.06
C ARG A 121 15.66 -6.92 -6.27
N THR A 122 14.37 -6.60 -6.27
CA THR A 122 13.48 -6.91 -7.40
C THR A 122 13.91 -6.18 -8.67
N MET A 123 14.22 -4.88 -8.58
CA MET A 123 14.69 -4.11 -9.74
C MET A 123 15.98 -4.70 -10.33
N LEU A 124 16.93 -5.10 -9.50
CA LEU A 124 18.16 -5.77 -9.97
C LEU A 124 17.87 -7.09 -10.68
N LEU A 125 17.02 -7.94 -10.08
CA LEU A 125 16.64 -9.23 -10.66
C LEU A 125 15.91 -9.08 -12.00
N PHE A 126 14.93 -8.17 -12.08
CA PHE A 126 14.18 -7.95 -13.31
C PHE A 126 15.04 -7.28 -14.39
N THR A 127 15.87 -6.31 -14.01
CA THR A 127 16.75 -5.63 -14.99
C THR A 127 17.78 -6.60 -15.57
N SER A 128 18.35 -7.49 -14.75
CA SER A 128 19.27 -8.51 -15.23
C SER A 128 18.57 -9.50 -16.15
N ALA A 129 17.38 -9.97 -15.79
CA ALA A 129 16.56 -10.83 -16.64
C ALA A 129 16.27 -10.16 -18.00
N ILE A 130 15.78 -8.92 -18.00
CA ILE A 130 15.51 -8.14 -19.23
C ILE A 130 16.76 -7.98 -20.08
N PHE A 131 17.93 -7.72 -19.45
CA PHE A 131 19.19 -7.60 -20.17
C PHE A 131 19.53 -8.89 -20.93
N PHE A 132 19.43 -10.05 -20.28
CA PHE A 132 19.69 -11.33 -20.92
C PHE A 132 18.62 -11.68 -21.97
N GLU A 133 17.35 -11.46 -21.68
CA GLU A 133 16.24 -11.65 -22.63
C GLU A 133 16.45 -10.83 -23.90
N LEU A 134 16.88 -9.57 -23.77
CA LEU A 134 17.15 -8.69 -24.89
C LEU A 134 18.37 -9.16 -25.69
N LEU A 135 19.44 -9.58 -25.00
CA LEU A 135 20.64 -10.13 -25.64
C LEU A 135 20.30 -11.37 -26.47
N PHE A 136 19.66 -12.37 -25.86
CA PHE A 136 19.31 -13.61 -26.53
C PHE A 136 18.20 -13.42 -27.57
N GLY A 137 17.19 -12.60 -27.26
CA GLY A 137 16.08 -12.30 -28.16
C GLY A 137 16.55 -11.63 -29.45
N ILE A 138 17.44 -10.63 -29.34
CA ILE A 138 18.04 -9.98 -30.52
C ILE A 138 18.95 -10.95 -31.27
N ALA A 139 19.84 -11.67 -30.58
CA ALA A 139 20.77 -12.59 -31.23
C ALA A 139 20.03 -13.71 -32.01
N LEU A 140 19.04 -14.34 -31.39
CA LEU A 140 18.22 -15.38 -32.02
C LEU A 140 17.31 -14.81 -33.11
N GLY A 141 16.72 -13.64 -32.88
CA GLY A 141 15.87 -12.94 -33.84
C GLY A 141 16.63 -12.60 -35.13
N LEU A 142 17.83 -12.02 -35.00
CA LEU A 142 18.71 -11.72 -36.12
C LEU A 142 19.16 -12.98 -36.85
N LYS A 143 19.57 -14.03 -36.11
CA LYS A 143 19.98 -15.31 -36.71
C LYS A 143 18.86 -15.97 -37.51
N LYS A 144 17.61 -15.91 -37.02
CA LYS A 144 16.45 -16.41 -37.78
C LYS A 144 16.15 -15.55 -39.01
N ALA A 145 16.25 -14.23 -38.90
CA ALA A 145 16.00 -13.32 -40.02
C ALA A 145 17.00 -13.49 -41.19
N GLN A 146 18.20 -14.06 -40.93
CA GLN A 146 19.21 -14.33 -41.96
C GLN A 146 18.89 -15.53 -42.86
N LYS A 147 17.95 -16.40 -42.48
CA LYS A 147 17.49 -17.51 -43.32
C LYS A 147 15.97 -17.39 -43.55
N PRO A 148 15.52 -16.93 -44.72
CA PRO A 148 14.10 -17.01 -45.10
C PRO A 148 13.63 -18.46 -45.22
#